data_AF-A0A1A3HXQ7-F1
#
_entry.id   AF-A0A1A3HXQ7-F1
#
_cell.length_a   1.000
_cell.length_b   1.000
_cell.length_c   1.000
_cell.angle_alpha   90.00
_cell.angle_beta   90.00
_cell.angle_gamma   90.00
#
_symmetry.space_group_name_H-M   'P 1'
#
loop_
_entity.id
_entity.type
_entity.pdbx_description
1 polymer ?
#
loop_
_entity_poly.entity_id
_entity_poly.type
_entity_poly.pdbx_seq_one_letter_code
_entity_poly.pdbx_strand_id
1 'polypeptide(L)'
;MTRYDNMVPAIDCVDFVRLVDDLVESDPAQWGPIVARHLEECPPCLVYLQQMLDLKVLLNHVFDGEKLSDDHIAGVLNTVNAMKNEQA
;
A
#
# COMPACT_ATOMS: atom_id res chain seq x y z
N MET A 1 8.72 -30.04 -19.25
CA MET A 1 7.52 -29.29 -19.67
C MET A 1 6.29 -29.94 -19.03
N THR A 2 5.95 -29.51 -17.82
CA THR A 2 4.80 -30.01 -17.05
C THR A 2 3.65 -29.01 -17.19
N ARG A 3 2.51 -29.51 -17.66
CA ARG A 3 1.34 -28.80 -18.19
C ARG A 3 0.39 -28.25 -17.10
N TYR A 4 0.90 -27.95 -15.90
CA TYR A 4 0.11 -27.57 -14.73
C TYR A 4 0.00 -26.06 -14.48
N ASP A 5 0.66 -25.22 -15.29
CA ASP A 5 0.84 -23.79 -14.98
C ASP A 5 -0.29 -22.85 -15.48
N ASN A 6 -1.33 -23.40 -16.12
CA ASN A 6 -2.30 -22.62 -16.90
C ASN A 6 -3.55 -22.11 -16.14
N MET A 7 -3.64 -22.24 -14.81
CA MET A 7 -4.86 -21.82 -14.08
C MET A 7 -4.80 -20.43 -13.45
N VAL A 8 -3.64 -19.80 -13.42
CA VAL A 8 -3.49 -18.46 -12.86
C VAL A 8 -2.88 -17.57 -13.95
N PRO A 9 -3.59 -16.53 -14.43
CA PRO A 9 -3.04 -15.62 -15.43
C PRO A 9 -1.69 -15.09 -14.93
N ALA A 10 -0.66 -15.24 -15.75
CA ALA A 10 0.64 -14.65 -15.45
C ALA A 10 0.50 -13.13 -15.52
N ILE A 11 0.88 -12.44 -14.45
CA ILE A 11 1.08 -10.99 -14.48
C ILE A 11 2.42 -10.77 -15.19
N ASP A 12 2.45 -9.95 -16.23
CA ASP A 12 3.72 -9.50 -16.81
C ASP A 12 4.30 -8.32 -16.01
N CYS A 13 5.58 -8.00 -16.20
CA CYS A 13 6.24 -6.96 -15.42
C CYS A 13 5.60 -5.57 -15.59
N VAL A 14 4.98 -5.28 -16.75
CA VAL A 14 4.35 -3.98 -17.01
C VAL A 14 3.06 -3.87 -16.21
N ASP A 15 2.27 -4.93 -16.19
CA ASP A 15 1.07 -5.01 -15.37
C ASP A 15 1.40 -5.04 -13.88
N PHE A 16 2.49 -5.71 -13.48
CA PHE A 16 2.97 -5.67 -12.10
C PHE A 16 3.30 -4.23 -11.66
N VAL A 17 4.08 -3.48 -12.45
CA VAL A 17 4.45 -2.09 -12.13
C VAL A 17 3.23 -1.21 -11.90
N ARG A 18 2.13 -1.42 -12.63
CA ARG A 18 0.87 -0.68 -12.43
C ARG A 18 0.17 -1.02 -11.11
N LEU A 19 0.40 -2.21 -10.56
CA LEU A 19 -0.17 -2.65 -9.29
C LEU A 19 0.69 -2.25 -8.09
N VAL A 20 1.95 -1.88 -8.30
CA VAL A 20 2.90 -1.61 -7.19
C VAL A 20 2.40 -0.52 -6.25
N ASP A 21 1.77 0.53 -6.77
CA ASP A 21 1.22 1.59 -5.92
C ASP A 21 0.17 1.03 -4.93
N ASP A 22 -0.73 0.16 -5.39
CA ASP A 22 -1.72 -0.51 -4.53
C ASP A 22 -1.06 -1.52 -3.57
N LEU A 23 -0.01 -2.21 -4.01
CA LEU A 23 0.74 -3.17 -3.19
C LEU A 23 1.50 -2.48 -2.05
N VAL A 24 2.06 -1.29 -2.30
CA VAL A 24 2.78 -0.47 -1.31
C VAL A 24 1.84 0.05 -0.21
N GLU A 25 0.57 0.25 -0.53
CA GLU A 25 -0.45 0.71 0.43
C GLU A 25 -1.19 -0.44 1.14
N SER A 26 -1.07 -1.68 0.67
CA SER A 26 -1.75 -2.84 1.26
C SER A 26 -0.85 -3.66 2.19
N ASP A 27 -1.48 -4.46 3.05
CA ASP A 27 -0.77 -5.43 3.89
C ASP A 27 -0.21 -6.57 3.01
N PRO A 28 1.08 -6.91 3.09
CA PRO A 28 1.67 -8.04 2.38
C PRO A 28 0.93 -9.37 2.59
N ALA A 29 0.28 -9.58 3.74
CA ALA A 29 -0.54 -10.76 4.01
C ALA A 29 -1.80 -10.84 3.14
N GLN A 30 -2.21 -9.73 2.51
CA GLN A 30 -3.36 -9.64 1.62
C GLN A 30 -2.98 -9.75 0.14
N TRP A 31 -1.69 -9.82 -0.20
CA TRP A 31 -1.26 -9.98 -1.58
C TRP A 31 -1.74 -11.33 -2.12
N GLY A 32 -2.50 -11.28 -3.21
CA GLY A 32 -3.05 -12.49 -3.83
C GLY A 32 -1.94 -13.44 -4.32
N PRO A 33 -2.24 -14.74 -4.46
CA PRO A 33 -1.26 -15.75 -4.84
C PRO A 33 -0.59 -15.49 -6.20
N ILE A 34 -1.24 -14.73 -7.09
CA ILE A 34 -0.70 -14.34 -8.40
C ILE A 34 0.52 -13.41 -8.23
N VAL A 35 0.43 -12.45 -7.31
CA VAL A 35 1.49 -11.48 -7.01
C VAL A 35 2.66 -12.20 -6.32
N ALA A 36 2.37 -13.06 -5.34
CA ALA A 36 3.39 -13.86 -4.65
C ALA A 36 4.20 -14.69 -5.66
N ARG A 37 3.53 -15.41 -6.56
CA ARG A 37 4.21 -16.18 -7.63
C ARG A 37 5.05 -15.28 -8.54
N HIS A 38 4.53 -14.13 -8.97
CA HIS A 38 5.29 -13.20 -9.81
C HIS A 38 6.57 -12.71 -9.11
N LEU A 39 6.50 -12.40 -7.82
CA LEU A 39 7.64 -11.95 -7.03
C LEU A 39 8.72 -13.04 -6.86
N GLU A 40 8.30 -14.31 -6.74
CA GLU A 40 9.20 -15.47 -6.71
C GLU A 40 9.91 -15.70 -8.05
N GLU A 41 9.18 -15.53 -9.16
CA GLU A 41 9.65 -15.82 -10.51
C GLU A 41 10.39 -14.63 -11.18
N CYS A 42 10.18 -13.41 -10.68
CA CYS A 42 10.71 -12.18 -11.24
C CYS A 42 11.47 -11.33 -10.18
N PRO A 43 12.74 -11.66 -9.89
CA PRO A 43 13.57 -10.91 -8.96
C PRO A 43 13.66 -9.38 -9.23
N PRO A 44 13.69 -8.90 -10.49
CA PRO A 44 13.66 -7.45 -10.76
C PRO A 44 12.41 -6.75 -10.22
N CYS A 45 11.24 -7.38 -10.31
CA CYS A 45 9.99 -6.79 -9.81
C CYS A 45 9.92 -6.81 -8.28
N LEU A 46 10.52 -7.82 -7.62
CA LEU A 46 10.69 -7.83 -6.17
C LEU A 46 11.58 -6.69 -5.69
N VAL A 47 12.73 -6.48 -6.34
CA VAL A 47 13.61 -5.35 -6.01
C VAL A 47 12.90 -4.02 -6.21
N TYR A 48 12.15 -3.87 -7.30
CA TYR A 48 11.37 -2.66 -7.55
C TYR A 48 10.32 -2.40 -6.46
N LEU A 49 9.55 -3.42 -6.06
CA LEU A 49 8.58 -3.30 -4.97
C LEU A 49 9.26 -2.92 -3.65
N GLN A 50 10.40 -3.55 -3.33
CA GLN A 50 11.16 -3.20 -2.13
C GLN A 50 11.64 -1.74 -2.15
N GLN A 51 12.11 -1.25 -3.30
CA GLN A 51 12.53 0.15 -3.45
C GLN A 51 11.37 1.13 -3.21
N MET A 52 10.17 0.79 -3.66
CA MET A 52 8.99 1.63 -3.45
C MET A 52 8.55 1.63 -1.97
N LEU A 53 8.64 0.49 -1.28
CA LEU A 53 8.41 0.40 0.16
C LEU A 53 9.44 1.20 0.96
N ASP A 54 10.73 1.09 0.61
CA ASP A 54 11.81 1.86 1.23
C ASP A 54 11.59 3.36 1.05
N LEU A 55 11.18 3.78 -0.15
CA LEU A 55 10.86 5.17 -0.43
C LEU A 55 9.69 5.67 0.43
N LYS A 56 8.63 4.88 0.58
CA LYS A 56 7.50 5.22 1.48
C LYS A 56 7.97 5.41 2.92
N VAL A 57 8.84 4.54 3.42
CA VAL A 57 9.41 4.69 4.77
C VAL A 57 10.23 5.97 4.87
N LEU A 58 11.12 6.23 3.91
CA LEU A 58 11.95 7.44 3.89
C LEU A 58 11.10 8.72 3.84
N LEU A 59 10.08 8.75 2.99
CA LEU A 59 9.16 9.89 2.90
C LEU A 59 8.39 10.07 4.21
N ASN A 60 7.83 8.99 4.77
CA ASN A 60 7.15 9.05 6.07
C ASN A 60 8.04 9.59 7.18
N HIS A 61 9.31 9.23 7.21
CA HIS A 61 10.26 9.77 8.19
C HIS A 61 10.53 11.27 8.01
N VAL A 62 10.67 11.74 6.77
CA VAL A 62 10.85 13.17 6.49
C VAL A 62 9.62 13.97 6.94
N PHE A 63 8.43 13.40 6.79
CA PHE A 63 7.17 14.04 7.14
C PHE A 63 6.63 13.67 8.54
N ASP A 64 7.38 12.96 9.38
CA ASP A 64 6.94 12.62 10.75
C ASP A 64 6.68 13.89 11.60
N GLY A 65 7.29 15.02 11.27
CA GLY A 65 7.02 16.33 11.88
C GLY A 65 5.74 17.03 11.39
N GLU A 66 5.15 16.58 10.27
CA GLU A 66 3.93 17.14 9.66
C GLU A 66 2.70 16.24 9.85
N LYS A 67 2.86 15.07 10.48
CA LYS A 67 1.73 14.20 10.79
C LYS A 67 0.79 14.85 11.80
N LEU A 68 -0.51 14.77 11.53
CA LEU A 68 -1.53 15.18 12.48
C LEU A 68 -1.44 14.30 13.73
N SER A 69 -1.26 14.92 14.89
CA SER A 69 -1.28 14.22 16.18
C SER A 69 -2.71 13.90 16.60
N ASP A 70 -2.85 13.05 17.61
CA ASP A 70 -4.13 12.76 18.26
C ASP A 70 -4.81 14.03 18.76
N ASP A 71 -4.05 15.03 19.19
CA ASP A 71 -4.57 16.34 19.61
C ASP A 71 -5.20 17.11 18.44
N HIS A 72 -4.59 17.08 17.25
CA HIS A 72 -5.17 17.68 16.06
C HIS A 72 -6.49 16.97 15.67
N ILE A 73 -6.51 15.64 15.74
CA ILE A 73 -7.71 14.84 15.45
C ILE A 73 -8.81 15.14 16.47
N ALA A 74 -8.47 15.17 17.76
CA ALA A 74 -9.41 15.49 18.82
C ALA A 74 -9.99 16.90 18.67
N GLY A 75 -9.18 17.89 18.27
CA GLY A 75 -9.64 19.25 17.98
C GLY A 75 -10.70 19.30 16.88
N VAL A 76 -10.48 18.58 15.77
CA VAL A 76 -11.45 18.48 14.67
C VAL A 76 -12.73 17.80 15.14
N LEU A 77 -12.64 16.66 15.83
CA LEU A 77 -13.81 15.93 16.33
C LEU A 77 -14.65 16.77 17.30
N ASN A 78 -13.99 17.51 18.21
CA ASN A 78 -14.66 18.41 19.14
C ASN A 78 -15.41 19.53 18.42
N THR A 79 -14.80 20.10 17.37
CA THR A 79 -15.42 21.15 16.56
C THR A 79 -16.66 20.63 15.83
N VAL A 80 -16.56 19.46 15.19
CA VAL A 80 -17.69 18.81 14.51
C VAL A 80 -18.84 18.50 15.49
N ASN A 81 -18.52 18.02 16.69
CA ASN A 81 -19.52 17.72 17.72
C ASN A 81 -20.19 18.98 18.26
N ALA A 82 -19.44 20.08 18.44
CA ALA A 82 -19.99 21.37 18.86
C ALA A 82 -20.98 21.90 17.80
N MET A 83 -20.60 21.88 16.51
CA MET A 83 -21.48 22.30 15.43
C MET A 83 -22.77 21.47 15.33
N LYS A 84 -22.69 20.16 15.58
CA LYS A 84 -23.87 19.29 15.64
C LYS A 84 -24.81 19.63 16.80
N ASN A 85 -24.25 20.02 17.94
CA ASN A 85 -25.02 20.35 19.14
C ASN A 85 -25.63 21.76 19.09
N GLU A 86 -25.03 22.70 18.34
CA GLU A 86 -25.56 24.06 18.13
C GLU A 86 -26.74 24.12 17.13
N GLN A 87 -27.00 23.05 16.38
CA GLN A 87 -28.12 22.94 15.44
C GLN A 87 -29.35 22.20 16.03
N ALA A 88 -29.33 21.86 17.32
CA ALA A 88 -30.42 21.21 18.06
C ALA A 88 -31.04 22.16 19.09
#